data_AF-A0A2D7U3R4-F1
#
_entry.id   AF-A0A2D7U3R4-F1
#
_cell.length_a   1.000
_cell.length_b   1.000
_cell.length_c   1.000
_cell.angle_alpha   90.00
_cell.angle_beta   90.00
_cell.angle_gamma   90.00
#
_symmetry.space_group_name_H-M   'P 1'
#
loop_
_entity.id
_entity.type
_entity.pdbx_description
1 polymer ?
#
loop_
_entity_poly.entity_id
_entity_poly.type
_entity_poly.pdbx_seq_one_letter_code
_entity_poly.pdbx_strand_id
1 'polypeptide(L)'
;MKDLLRKFPSTRLRRNRLKSGLRSILAESNITVDDLIQPIFVKENLSGYEPISSMPDVNRIGEDVLKLELQKIVDVGIKAIAVFPVIDEKKKDPLGSEALKQDNFLNNSISKIKDLFPELITIADVALDPYTDHGHDGVLNDSGDVDNDSSLESLKKQALFLAKAGADVVAPSDMMDGRIKAIRDTLESENFKDTVILSYAAKYSSKFYGPFKDAVESAKFFGNKTKDTYQMSPSNKLEALHEVAMDINEGADIVMVKPGMPYLDIVSSVKETFKIPTFVYQVSGEYSMLKGAIANGWLSEDVIKESLISFKRAGADCILTYSAYEIAKDL
;
A
#
# COMPACT_ATOMS: atom_id res chain seq x y z
N MET A 1 -36.30 5.95 10.57
CA MET A 1 -36.46 5.23 9.29
C MET A 1 -37.42 4.02 9.33
N LYS A 2 -38.02 3.65 10.48
CA LYS A 2 -38.78 2.38 10.59
C LYS A 2 -40.09 2.29 9.76
N ASP A 3 -40.62 3.40 9.21
CA ASP A 3 -41.93 3.38 8.55
C ASP A 3 -41.93 3.63 7.03
N LEU A 4 -40.76 3.75 6.39
CA LEU A 4 -40.68 3.89 4.93
C LEU A 4 -40.37 2.53 4.26
N LEU A 5 -41.40 1.70 4.11
CA LEU A 5 -41.29 0.43 3.41
C LEU A 5 -41.52 0.64 1.90
N ARG A 6 -40.44 0.56 1.12
CA ARG A 6 -40.51 0.50 -0.35
C ARG A 6 -41.15 -0.84 -0.76
N LYS A 7 -42.37 -0.80 -1.31
CA LYS A 7 -43.11 -2.02 -1.69
C LYS A 7 -43.30 -2.16 -3.19
N PHE A 8 -43.11 -3.35 -3.73
CA PHE A 8 -43.57 -3.68 -5.09
C PHE A 8 -45.11 -3.72 -5.12
N PRO A 9 -45.79 -3.24 -6.18
CA PRO A 9 -45.25 -2.67 -7.42
C PRO A 9 -45.03 -1.16 -7.40
N SER A 10 -45.41 -0.46 -6.32
CA SER A 10 -45.28 1.00 -6.19
C SER A 10 -43.83 1.47 -6.36
N THR A 11 -42.88 0.73 -5.77
CA THR A 11 -41.45 0.84 -6.01
C THR A 11 -40.99 -0.23 -7.00
N ARG A 12 -40.27 0.20 -8.06
CA ARG A 12 -39.51 -0.69 -8.95
C ARG A 12 -38.09 -0.16 -9.08
N LEU A 13 -37.12 -0.84 -8.47
CA LEU A 13 -35.71 -0.42 -8.48
C LEU A 13 -35.10 -0.37 -9.88
N ARG A 14 -35.63 -1.17 -10.82
CA ARG A 14 -35.22 -1.14 -12.23
C ARG A 14 -35.48 0.20 -12.93
N ARG A 15 -36.38 1.05 -12.42
CA ARG A 15 -36.62 2.40 -13.01
C ARG A 15 -35.35 3.24 -13.01
N ASN A 16 -34.61 3.22 -11.90
CA ASN A 16 -33.33 3.91 -11.74
C ASN A 16 -32.23 3.35 -12.66
N ARG A 17 -32.40 2.12 -13.17
CA ARG A 17 -31.38 1.40 -13.97
C ARG A 17 -31.63 1.47 -15.48
N LEU A 18 -32.77 2.02 -15.91
CA LEU A 18 -33.28 1.89 -17.28
C LEU A 18 -32.43 2.61 -18.33
N LYS A 19 -31.85 3.76 -17.97
CA LYS A 19 -31.05 4.61 -18.86
C LYS A 19 -29.65 4.75 -18.28
N SER A 20 -28.63 4.80 -19.14
CA SER A 20 -27.25 5.04 -18.72
C SER A 20 -27.13 6.33 -17.91
N GLY A 21 -27.71 7.44 -18.42
CA GLY A 21 -27.72 8.72 -17.70
C GLY A 21 -28.39 8.64 -16.31
N LEU A 22 -29.44 7.84 -16.15
CA LEU A 22 -30.05 7.62 -14.82
C LEU A 22 -29.11 6.85 -13.88
N ARG A 23 -28.38 5.85 -14.38
CA ARG A 23 -27.39 5.14 -13.57
C ARG A 23 -26.26 6.07 -13.13
N SER A 24 -25.78 6.94 -14.03
CA SER A 24 -24.69 7.87 -13.75
C SER A 24 -25.08 8.93 -12.70
N ILE A 25 -26.23 9.59 -12.84
CA ILE A 25 -26.64 10.64 -11.87
C ILE A 25 -27.07 10.08 -10.50
N LEU A 26 -27.38 8.78 -10.43
CA LEU A 26 -27.77 8.09 -9.20
C LEU A 26 -26.64 7.26 -8.59
N ALA A 27 -25.44 7.27 -9.18
CA ALA A 27 -24.31 6.52 -8.67
C ALA A 27 -23.88 7.08 -7.30
N GLU A 28 -23.70 6.20 -6.32
CA GLU A 28 -23.29 6.56 -4.96
C GLU A 28 -21.76 6.69 -4.83
N SER A 29 -21.01 6.12 -5.77
CA SER A 29 -19.56 6.13 -5.77
C SER A 29 -19.03 6.20 -7.20
N ASN A 30 -17.95 6.95 -7.38
CA ASN A 30 -17.16 7.02 -8.61
C ASN A 30 -15.67 6.95 -8.22
N ILE A 31 -14.82 6.74 -9.22
CA ILE A 31 -13.37 6.87 -9.09
C ILE A 31 -12.90 8.11 -9.86
N THR A 32 -11.87 8.75 -9.36
CA THR A 32 -11.18 9.91 -9.93
C THR A 32 -9.67 9.67 -9.81
N VAL A 33 -8.86 10.46 -10.54
CA VAL A 33 -7.40 10.34 -10.45
C VAL A 33 -6.87 10.64 -9.04
N ASP A 34 -7.58 11.44 -8.26
CA ASP A 34 -7.23 11.80 -6.88
C ASP A 34 -7.35 10.61 -5.90
N ASP A 35 -8.05 9.56 -6.31
CA ASP A 35 -8.19 8.34 -5.53
C ASP A 35 -7.01 7.36 -5.75
N LEU A 36 -6.14 7.62 -6.74
CA LEU A 36 -5.16 6.66 -7.23
C LEU A 36 -3.76 6.95 -6.69
N ILE A 37 -3.13 5.92 -6.14
CA ILE A 37 -1.73 5.93 -5.71
C ILE A 37 -1.01 4.84 -6.49
N GLN A 38 0.05 5.19 -7.22
CA GLN A 38 0.81 4.24 -8.04
C GLN A 38 2.00 3.66 -7.25
N PRO A 39 2.00 2.35 -6.92
CA PRO A 39 3.20 1.68 -6.43
C PRO A 39 4.25 1.61 -7.54
N ILE A 40 5.52 1.87 -7.20
CA ILE A 40 6.67 1.71 -8.08
C ILE A 40 7.76 0.89 -7.40
N PHE A 41 8.50 0.12 -8.18
CA PHE A 41 9.66 -0.65 -7.71
C PHE A 41 10.94 -0.01 -8.25
N VAL A 42 11.77 0.53 -7.36
CA VAL A 42 13.09 1.07 -7.74
C VAL A 42 14.15 0.02 -7.42
N LYS A 43 14.98 -0.35 -8.39
CA LYS A 43 15.98 -1.42 -8.20
C LYS A 43 17.41 -0.88 -8.25
N GLU A 44 18.17 -1.23 -7.23
CA GLU A 44 19.58 -0.88 -7.12
C GLU A 44 20.39 -1.61 -8.21
N ASN A 45 21.38 -0.93 -8.78
CA ASN A 45 22.25 -1.46 -9.84
C ASN A 45 21.51 -1.90 -11.13
N LEU A 46 20.29 -1.40 -11.36
CA LEU A 46 19.55 -1.59 -12.62
C LEU A 46 19.70 -0.36 -13.53
N SER A 47 19.92 -0.61 -14.83
CA SER A 47 19.73 0.39 -15.89
C SER A 47 18.52 0.00 -16.73
N GLY A 48 17.67 0.98 -17.04
CA GLY A 48 16.44 0.77 -17.79
C GLY A 48 15.33 0.12 -16.96
N TYR A 49 14.56 -0.75 -17.61
CA TYR A 49 13.40 -1.42 -17.02
C TYR A 49 13.62 -2.93 -16.97
N GLU A 50 13.20 -3.56 -15.88
CA GLU A 50 13.21 -5.02 -15.73
C GLU A 50 11.77 -5.52 -15.48
N PRO A 51 11.16 -6.26 -16.43
CA PRO A 51 9.80 -6.77 -16.28
C PRO A 51 9.66 -7.76 -15.11
N ILE A 52 8.53 -7.68 -14.41
CA ILE A 52 8.17 -8.64 -13.36
C ILE A 52 7.22 -9.67 -13.94
N SER A 53 7.70 -10.90 -14.15
CA SER A 53 6.93 -11.96 -14.85
C SER A 53 5.59 -12.30 -14.19
N SER A 54 5.52 -12.27 -12.86
CA SER A 54 4.29 -12.54 -12.11
C SER A 54 3.36 -11.33 -12.03
N MET A 55 3.75 -10.16 -12.55
CA MET A 55 2.96 -8.93 -12.59
C MET A 55 3.05 -8.30 -13.99
N PRO A 56 2.25 -8.79 -14.97
CA PRO A 56 2.28 -8.29 -16.34
C PRO A 56 2.19 -6.76 -16.40
N ASP A 57 2.92 -6.13 -17.31
CA ASP A 57 3.00 -4.67 -17.50
C ASP A 57 3.64 -3.87 -16.33
N VAL A 58 4.09 -4.53 -15.27
CA VAL A 58 4.81 -3.89 -14.15
C VAL A 58 6.30 -4.16 -14.26
N ASN A 59 7.11 -3.12 -14.07
CA ASN A 59 8.57 -3.19 -14.16
C ASN A 59 9.22 -2.74 -12.85
N ARG A 60 10.41 -3.27 -12.60
CA ARG A 60 11.40 -2.61 -11.74
C ARG A 60 12.12 -1.55 -12.56
N ILE A 61 12.42 -0.43 -11.91
CA ILE A 61 12.85 0.81 -12.55
C ILE A 61 14.28 1.11 -12.10
N GLY A 62 15.17 1.26 -13.07
CA GLY A 62 16.52 1.76 -12.86
C GLY A 62 16.54 3.26 -12.62
N GLU A 63 17.56 3.73 -11.91
CA GLU A 63 17.71 5.14 -11.56
C GLU A 63 17.84 6.08 -12.77
N ASP A 64 18.34 5.58 -13.90
CA ASP A 64 18.56 6.29 -15.16
C ASP A 64 17.24 6.60 -15.90
N VAL A 65 16.22 5.76 -15.74
CA VAL A 65 14.91 5.93 -16.37
C VAL A 65 13.83 6.43 -15.39
N LEU A 66 14.15 6.57 -14.11
CA LEU A 66 13.20 7.00 -13.07
C LEU A 66 12.47 8.30 -13.44
N LYS A 67 13.18 9.32 -13.93
CA LYS A 67 12.55 10.59 -14.35
C LYS A 67 11.48 10.40 -15.42
N LEU A 68 11.77 9.54 -16.41
CA LEU A 68 10.84 9.27 -17.51
C LEU A 68 9.59 8.55 -17.01
N GLU A 69 9.75 7.61 -16.08
CA GLU A 69 8.62 6.88 -15.52
C GLU A 69 7.72 7.78 -14.66
N LEU A 70 8.32 8.61 -13.80
CA LEU A 70 7.57 9.57 -12.98
C LEU A 70 6.84 10.62 -13.83
N GLN A 71 7.44 11.07 -14.93
CA GLN A 71 6.78 12.01 -15.84
C GLN A 71 5.48 11.43 -16.39
N LYS A 72 5.46 10.15 -16.80
CA LYS A 72 4.23 9.49 -17.28
C LYS A 72 3.14 9.48 -16.22
N ILE A 73 3.51 9.19 -14.97
CA ILE A 73 2.59 9.13 -13.83
C ILE A 73 1.99 10.51 -13.55
N VAL A 74 2.83 11.54 -13.52
CA VAL A 74 2.39 12.93 -13.27
C VAL A 74 1.55 13.47 -14.44
N ASP A 75 1.88 13.15 -15.69
CA ASP A 75 1.18 13.62 -16.88
C ASP A 75 -0.29 13.17 -16.94
N VAL A 76 -0.61 12.01 -16.36
CA VAL A 76 -1.99 11.52 -16.25
C VAL A 76 -2.71 12.02 -14.99
N GLY A 77 -2.07 12.88 -14.19
CA GLY A 77 -2.66 13.55 -13.03
C GLY A 77 -2.55 12.80 -11.71
N ILE A 78 -1.82 11.68 -11.64
CA ILE A 78 -1.62 10.95 -10.38
C ILE A 78 -0.77 11.79 -9.43
N LYS A 79 -1.28 12.00 -8.22
CA LYS A 79 -0.69 12.91 -7.22
C LYS A 79 0.27 12.23 -6.24
N ALA A 80 0.26 10.90 -6.17
CA ALA A 80 1.03 10.18 -5.18
C ALA A 80 1.58 8.84 -5.71
N ILE A 81 2.77 8.49 -5.24
CA ILE A 81 3.41 7.20 -5.51
C ILE A 81 3.83 6.52 -4.20
N ALA A 82 3.80 5.18 -4.19
CA ALA A 82 4.37 4.37 -3.13
C ALA A 82 5.67 3.71 -3.62
N VAL A 83 6.79 4.02 -2.97
CA VAL A 83 8.13 3.63 -3.45
C VAL A 83 8.62 2.42 -2.69
N PHE A 84 8.83 1.31 -3.41
CA PHE A 84 9.36 0.07 -2.85
C PHE A 84 10.76 -0.20 -3.41
N PRO A 85 11.79 -0.37 -2.55
CA PRO A 85 13.14 -0.64 -3.02
C PRO A 85 13.35 -2.13 -3.32
N VAL A 86 14.18 -2.42 -4.31
CA VAL A 86 14.82 -3.72 -4.53
C VAL A 86 16.31 -3.54 -4.28
N ILE A 87 16.73 -3.88 -3.06
CA ILE A 87 18.09 -3.67 -2.53
C ILE A 87 19.04 -4.76 -3.05
N ASP A 88 20.30 -4.38 -3.33
CA ASP A 88 21.35 -5.35 -3.64
C ASP A 88 21.46 -6.39 -2.51
N GLU A 89 21.37 -7.66 -2.88
CA GLU A 89 21.40 -8.78 -1.94
C GLU A 89 22.63 -8.79 -1.03
N LYS A 90 23.77 -8.26 -1.51
CA LYS A 90 25.01 -8.16 -0.71
C LYS A 90 24.89 -7.21 0.48
N LYS A 91 23.87 -6.34 0.49
CA LYS A 91 23.58 -5.41 1.57
C LYS A 91 22.53 -5.92 2.55
N LYS A 92 21.97 -7.11 2.29
CA LYS A 92 21.01 -7.74 3.19
C LYS A 92 21.75 -8.49 4.29
N ASP A 93 21.27 -8.34 5.53
CA ASP A 93 21.82 -9.02 6.70
C ASP A 93 20.70 -9.32 7.72
N PRO A 94 20.97 -10.11 8.78
CA PRO A 94 19.92 -10.48 9.73
C PRO A 94 19.31 -9.34 10.55
N LEU A 95 19.92 -8.14 10.54
CA LEU A 95 19.45 -6.98 11.29
C LEU A 95 18.81 -5.91 10.40
N GLY A 96 18.86 -6.10 9.07
CA GLY A 96 18.44 -5.10 8.10
C GLY A 96 19.28 -3.81 8.17
N SER A 97 20.59 -3.91 8.44
CA SER A 97 21.42 -2.73 8.77
C SER A 97 21.44 -1.63 7.70
N GLU A 98 21.23 -1.99 6.44
CA GLU A 98 21.12 -1.03 5.32
C GLU A 98 19.92 -0.06 5.49
N ALA A 99 18.82 -0.50 6.12
CA ALA A 99 17.68 0.37 6.45
C ALA A 99 18.08 1.49 7.43
N LEU A 100 19.15 1.29 8.19
CA LEU A 100 19.64 2.19 9.23
C LEU A 100 20.81 3.08 8.77
N LYS A 101 21.06 3.16 7.47
CA LYS A 101 22.00 4.10 6.85
C LYS A 101 21.23 5.27 6.26
N GLN A 102 21.68 6.48 6.56
CA GLN A 102 21.01 7.71 6.10
C GLN A 102 21.12 7.86 4.57
N ASP A 103 22.23 7.42 3.98
CA ASP A 103 22.55 7.48 2.55
C ASP A 103 22.25 6.18 1.80
N ASN A 104 21.32 5.37 2.31
CA ASN A 104 20.91 4.14 1.63
C ASN A 104 20.20 4.40 0.30
N PHE A 105 20.04 3.35 -0.50
CA PHE A 105 19.46 3.43 -1.84
C PHE A 105 18.04 4.01 -1.87
N LEU A 106 17.16 3.63 -0.93
CA LEU A 106 15.78 4.12 -0.90
C LEU A 106 15.75 5.61 -0.56
N ASN A 107 16.50 6.05 0.46
CA ASN A 107 16.57 7.45 0.88
C ASN A 107 17.07 8.33 -0.28
N ASN A 108 18.15 7.91 -0.96
CA ASN A 108 18.66 8.64 -2.12
C ASN A 108 17.64 8.69 -3.26
N SER A 109 16.89 7.60 -3.48
CA SER A 109 15.80 7.55 -4.47
C SER A 109 14.67 8.53 -4.11
N ILE A 110 14.26 8.61 -2.85
CA ILE A 110 13.24 9.56 -2.36
C ILE A 110 13.71 11.00 -2.58
N SER A 111 14.94 11.35 -2.16
CA SER A 111 15.47 12.71 -2.38
C SER A 111 15.50 13.08 -3.86
N LYS A 112 15.95 12.15 -4.72
CA LYS A 112 15.96 12.33 -6.18
C LYS A 112 14.55 12.53 -6.75
N ILE A 113 13.55 11.81 -6.24
CA ILE A 113 12.15 11.98 -6.65
C ILE A 113 11.67 13.38 -6.28
N LYS A 114 11.90 13.83 -5.05
CA LYS A 114 11.49 15.17 -4.59
C LYS A 114 12.18 16.29 -5.37
N ASP A 115 13.46 16.13 -5.71
CA ASP A 115 14.18 17.09 -6.55
C ASP A 115 13.59 17.21 -7.96
N LEU A 116 13.15 16.09 -8.54
CA LEU A 116 12.59 16.04 -9.89
C LEU A 116 11.12 16.50 -9.94
N PHE A 117 10.32 16.12 -8.94
CA PHE A 117 8.88 16.33 -8.87
C PHE A 117 8.46 16.74 -7.44
N PRO A 118 8.70 18.00 -7.02
CA PRO A 118 8.50 18.43 -5.64
C PRO A 118 7.04 18.33 -5.16
N GLU A 119 6.08 18.48 -6.07
CA GLU A 119 4.64 18.39 -5.77
C GLU A 119 4.11 16.95 -5.76
N LEU A 120 4.89 15.97 -6.24
CA LEU A 120 4.48 14.56 -6.22
C LEU A 120 4.63 14.05 -4.77
N ILE A 121 3.53 13.53 -4.22
CA ILE A 121 3.52 12.95 -2.88
C ILE A 121 4.24 11.60 -2.91
N THR A 122 5.25 11.48 -2.07
CA THR A 122 6.06 10.28 -1.91
C THR A 122 5.67 9.54 -0.64
N ILE A 123 5.22 8.30 -0.81
CA ILE A 123 4.90 7.38 0.27
C ILE A 123 6.03 6.35 0.35
N ALA A 124 6.81 6.41 1.43
CA ALA A 124 7.93 5.51 1.66
C ALA A 124 7.55 4.40 2.64
N ASP A 125 7.83 3.16 2.27
CA ASP A 125 7.60 1.98 3.11
C ASP A 125 8.58 1.94 4.29
N VAL A 126 8.07 1.70 5.50
CA VAL A 126 8.87 1.45 6.70
C VAL A 126 8.66 0.00 7.12
N ALA A 127 9.63 -0.84 6.77
CA ALA A 127 9.70 -2.26 7.09
C ALA A 127 11.12 -2.78 6.81
N LEU A 128 11.51 -3.88 7.46
CA LEU A 128 12.84 -4.47 7.29
C LEU A 128 12.90 -5.61 6.26
N ASP A 129 11.78 -6.07 5.71
CA ASP A 129 11.79 -7.23 4.80
C ASP A 129 12.57 -7.02 3.47
N PRO A 130 12.73 -5.80 2.92
CA PRO A 130 13.62 -5.60 1.77
C PRO A 130 15.10 -5.69 2.14
N TYR A 131 15.43 -5.52 3.42
CA TYR A 131 16.79 -5.34 3.94
C TYR A 131 17.31 -6.56 4.69
N THR A 132 16.43 -7.48 5.10
CA THR A 132 16.83 -8.69 5.83
C THR A 132 17.13 -9.86 4.91
N ASP A 133 18.11 -10.69 5.29
CA ASP A 133 18.43 -11.94 4.59
C ASP A 133 17.48 -13.11 4.90
N HIS A 134 16.52 -12.88 5.81
CA HIS A 134 15.45 -13.81 6.16
C HIS A 134 14.06 -13.36 5.71
N GLY A 135 13.89 -12.12 5.23
CA GLY A 135 12.66 -11.58 4.65
C GLY A 135 11.51 -11.34 5.64
N HIS A 136 11.80 -11.24 6.95
CA HIS A 136 10.80 -10.82 7.95
C HIS A 136 10.80 -9.30 8.08
N ASP A 137 9.69 -8.75 8.56
CA ASP A 137 9.47 -7.30 8.65
C ASP A 137 10.24 -6.65 9.82
N GLY A 138 10.82 -7.47 10.70
CA GLY A 138 11.53 -7.07 11.92
C GLY A 138 12.75 -7.94 12.23
N VAL A 139 13.44 -7.60 13.33
CA VAL A 139 14.62 -8.30 13.85
C VAL A 139 14.21 -9.61 14.51
N LEU A 140 15.00 -10.67 14.36
CA LEU A 140 14.72 -11.97 14.97
C LEU A 140 15.33 -12.09 16.38
N ASN A 141 14.60 -12.71 17.31
CA ASN A 141 15.11 -13.14 18.61
C ASN A 141 15.89 -14.47 18.53
N ASP A 142 16.44 -14.92 19.65
CA ASP A 142 17.20 -16.17 19.76
C ASP A 142 16.38 -17.43 19.40
N SER A 143 15.05 -17.35 19.46
CA SER A 143 14.14 -18.42 19.04
C SER A 143 13.85 -18.42 17.54
N GLY A 144 14.32 -17.40 16.81
CA GLY A 144 14.11 -17.23 15.38
C GLY A 144 12.75 -16.63 15.01
N ASP A 145 11.99 -16.10 15.97
CA ASP A 145 10.75 -15.35 15.74
C ASP A 145 11.03 -13.83 15.77
N VAL A 146 10.11 -13.02 15.25
CA VAL A 146 10.27 -11.57 15.22
C VAL A 146 10.15 -11.00 16.63
N ASP A 147 11.17 -10.24 17.05
CA ASP A 147 11.16 -9.50 18.31
C ASP A 147 10.52 -8.13 18.10
N ASN A 148 9.39 -7.89 18.77
CA ASN A 148 8.61 -6.66 18.61
C ASN A 148 9.43 -5.41 18.95
N ASP A 149 9.87 -5.31 20.20
CA ASP A 149 10.46 -4.09 20.75
C ASP A 149 11.82 -3.79 20.12
N SER A 150 12.63 -4.81 19.85
CA SER A 150 13.91 -4.66 19.15
C SER A 150 13.71 -4.15 17.72
N SER A 151 12.59 -4.53 17.07
CA SER A 151 12.25 -4.04 15.74
C SER A 151 11.88 -2.57 15.75
N LEU A 152 11.21 -2.07 16.81
CA LEU A 152 10.80 -0.67 16.92
C LEU A 152 11.97 0.31 16.85
N GLU A 153 13.14 -0.07 17.41
CA GLU A 153 14.35 0.75 17.37
C GLU A 153 14.84 0.98 15.93
N SER A 154 14.77 -0.05 15.09
CA SER A 154 15.12 0.03 13.68
C SER A 154 14.09 0.83 12.88
N LEU A 155 12.80 0.55 13.10
CA LEU A 155 11.69 1.16 12.36
C LEU A 155 11.61 2.67 12.58
N LYS A 156 11.73 3.14 13.83
CA LYS A 156 11.69 4.58 14.13
C LYS A 156 12.87 5.35 13.53
N LYS A 157 14.05 4.73 13.46
CA LYS A 157 15.23 5.30 12.83
C LYS A 157 15.10 5.33 11.31
N GLN A 158 14.59 4.26 10.70
CA GLN A 158 14.29 4.21 9.27
C GLN A 158 13.28 5.30 8.88
N ALA A 159 12.17 5.43 9.62
CA ALA A 159 11.16 6.46 9.37
C ALA A 159 11.74 7.88 9.43
N LEU A 160 12.58 8.17 10.44
CA LEU A 160 13.28 9.45 10.56
C LEU A 160 14.19 9.73 9.35
N PHE A 161 14.90 8.72 8.84
CA PHE A 161 15.78 8.91 7.69
C PHE A 161 15.02 9.10 6.37
N LEU A 162 13.89 8.43 6.21
CA LEU A 162 12.98 8.67 5.09
C LEU A 162 12.40 10.09 5.13
N ALA A 163 11.98 10.56 6.32
CA ALA A 163 11.54 11.94 6.51
C ALA A 163 12.67 12.95 6.19
N LYS A 164 13.90 12.69 6.66
CA LYS A 164 15.10 13.49 6.32
C LYS A 164 15.43 13.48 4.83
N ALA A 165 15.10 12.40 4.11
CA ALA A 165 15.26 12.28 2.67
C ALA A 165 14.19 13.05 1.88
N GLY A 166 13.12 13.51 2.53
CA GLY A 166 12.03 14.28 1.94
C GLY A 166 10.75 13.49 1.68
N ALA A 167 10.59 12.28 2.26
CA ALA A 167 9.32 11.55 2.17
C ALA A 167 8.19 12.37 2.78
N ASP A 168 7.11 12.57 2.02
CA ASP A 168 5.92 13.29 2.49
C ASP A 168 5.13 12.42 3.48
N VAL A 169 5.09 11.12 3.20
CA VAL A 169 4.40 10.11 4.00
C VAL A 169 5.36 8.96 4.31
N VAL A 170 5.49 8.60 5.58
CA VAL A 170 6.09 7.33 5.99
C VAL A 170 4.97 6.33 6.25
N ALA A 171 5.13 5.11 5.75
CA ALA A 171 4.06 4.11 5.76
C ALA A 171 4.54 2.80 6.40
N PRO A 172 4.47 2.69 7.75
CA PRO A 172 4.88 1.49 8.48
C PRO A 172 4.03 0.30 8.12
N SER A 173 4.65 -0.68 7.46
CA SER A 173 3.99 -1.88 6.98
C SER A 173 4.34 -3.13 7.78
N ASP A 174 5.13 -2.99 8.83
CA ASP A 174 5.75 -4.07 9.61
C ASP A 174 4.80 -4.88 10.51
N MET A 175 3.68 -4.31 10.95
CA MET A 175 2.71 -4.91 11.90
C MET A 175 3.28 -5.20 13.30
N MET A 176 4.27 -4.43 13.77
CA MET A 176 4.71 -4.50 15.16
C MET A 176 3.75 -3.72 16.09
N ASP A 177 3.54 -4.20 17.30
CA ASP A 177 2.76 -3.48 18.31
C ASP A 177 3.50 -2.22 18.75
N GLY A 178 2.81 -1.08 18.80
CA GLY A 178 3.35 0.19 19.29
C GLY A 178 4.28 0.95 18.32
N ARG A 179 4.50 0.47 17.08
CA ARG A 179 5.40 1.14 16.13
C ARG A 179 4.94 2.53 15.75
N ILE A 180 3.64 2.78 15.67
CA ILE A 180 3.11 4.08 15.26
C ILE A 180 3.49 5.11 16.30
N LYS A 181 3.32 4.78 17.60
CA LYS A 181 3.75 5.66 18.69
C LYS A 181 5.25 5.90 18.66
N ALA A 182 6.05 4.84 18.53
CA ALA A 182 7.51 4.96 18.51
C ALA A 182 7.99 5.86 17.35
N ILE A 183 7.38 5.73 16.17
CA ILE A 183 7.69 6.55 15.00
C ILE A 183 7.22 7.99 15.21
N ARG A 184 5.97 8.21 15.64
CA ARG A 184 5.42 9.55 15.88
C ARG A 184 6.23 10.31 16.93
N ASP A 185 6.52 9.71 18.08
CA ASP A 185 7.34 10.33 19.12
C ASP A 185 8.73 10.70 18.59
N THR A 186 9.34 9.84 17.76
CA THR A 186 10.64 10.11 17.14
C THR A 186 10.58 11.30 16.20
N LEU A 187 9.62 11.32 15.27
CA LEU A 187 9.43 12.42 14.32
C LEU A 187 9.15 13.75 15.03
N GLU A 188 8.30 13.75 16.05
CA GLU A 188 8.03 14.94 16.89
C GLU A 188 9.29 15.46 17.57
N SER A 189 10.07 14.57 18.19
CA SER A 189 11.29 14.93 18.93
C SER A 189 12.40 15.48 18.03
N GLU A 190 12.44 15.02 16.77
CA GLU A 190 13.40 15.45 15.75
C GLU A 190 12.87 16.61 14.88
N ASN A 191 11.71 17.19 15.23
CA ASN A 191 11.07 18.32 14.56
C ASN A 191 10.60 18.04 13.11
N PHE A 192 10.24 16.80 12.79
CA PHE A 192 9.58 16.34 11.57
C PHE A 192 8.06 16.20 11.76
N LYS A 193 7.43 17.25 12.29
CA LYS A 193 6.03 17.21 12.77
C LYS A 193 5.02 17.04 11.65
N ASP A 194 5.30 17.62 10.49
CA ASP A 194 4.42 17.61 9.33
C ASP A 194 4.53 16.32 8.49
N THR A 195 5.44 15.40 8.84
CA THR A 195 5.53 14.10 8.18
C THR A 195 4.31 13.26 8.53
N VAL A 196 3.58 12.82 7.50
CA VAL A 196 2.35 12.03 7.63
C VAL A 196 2.70 10.58 7.90
N ILE A 197 1.94 9.93 8.79
CA ILE A 197 2.03 8.50 9.04
C ILE A 197 0.82 7.80 8.42
N LEU A 198 1.09 6.96 7.42
CA LEU A 198 0.12 6.04 6.82
C LEU A 198 0.30 4.65 7.42
N SER A 199 -0.46 4.35 8.46
CA SER A 199 -0.36 3.05 9.12
C SER A 199 -0.98 1.94 8.26
N TYR A 200 -0.26 0.85 8.02
CA TYR A 200 -0.85 -0.42 7.58
C TYR A 200 -1.54 -1.14 8.74
N ALA A 201 -2.52 -0.46 9.35
CA ALA A 201 -3.15 -0.87 10.58
C ALA A 201 -3.76 -2.27 10.54
N ALA A 202 -4.47 -2.61 9.46
CA ALA A 202 -5.06 -3.93 9.28
C ALA A 202 -4.39 -4.66 8.11
N LYS A 203 -3.15 -5.13 8.32
CA LYS A 203 -2.41 -5.95 7.34
C LYS A 203 -2.50 -7.43 7.72
N TYR A 204 -3.18 -8.19 6.87
CA TYR A 204 -3.44 -9.61 7.06
C TYR A 204 -2.30 -10.51 6.57
N SER A 205 -2.12 -11.67 7.19
CA SER A 205 -1.25 -12.75 6.74
C SER A 205 -1.85 -13.45 5.51
N SER A 206 -1.73 -12.77 4.38
CA SER A 206 -2.42 -13.11 3.14
C SER A 206 -1.59 -13.96 2.20
N LYS A 207 -2.29 -14.77 1.39
CA LYS A 207 -1.70 -15.52 0.28
C LYS A 207 -1.71 -14.73 -1.04
N PHE A 208 -2.25 -13.51 -1.06
CA PHE A 208 -2.25 -12.61 -2.22
C PHE A 208 -0.93 -11.84 -2.42
N TYR A 209 0.07 -12.01 -1.55
CA TYR A 209 1.35 -11.27 -1.64
C TYR A 209 2.41 -11.93 -2.54
N GLY A 210 2.13 -13.11 -3.11
CA GLY A 210 3.11 -13.88 -3.90
C GLY A 210 3.84 -13.03 -4.95
N PRO A 211 3.12 -12.37 -5.89
CA PRO A 211 3.77 -11.59 -6.93
C PRO A 211 4.58 -10.39 -6.43
N PHE A 212 4.21 -9.78 -5.29
CA PHE A 212 5.00 -8.71 -4.66
C PHE A 212 6.33 -9.25 -4.13
N LYS A 213 6.33 -10.44 -3.51
CA LYS A 213 7.57 -11.07 -3.03
C LYS A 213 8.53 -11.40 -4.17
N ASP A 214 7.99 -11.71 -5.36
CA ASP A 214 8.81 -11.81 -6.57
C ASP A 214 9.32 -10.42 -6.99
N ALA A 215 8.45 -9.41 -7.02
CA ALA A 215 8.79 -8.04 -7.42
C ALA A 215 9.94 -7.44 -6.60
N VAL A 216 9.99 -7.66 -5.28
CA VAL A 216 11.06 -7.18 -4.39
C VAL A 216 12.19 -8.21 -4.17
N GLU A 217 12.18 -9.32 -4.89
CA GLU A 217 13.17 -10.41 -4.80
C GLU A 217 13.34 -10.97 -3.37
N SER A 218 12.27 -10.93 -2.57
CA SER A 218 12.28 -11.42 -1.19
C SER A 218 11.83 -12.88 -1.04
N ALA A 219 11.15 -13.45 -2.05
CA ALA A 219 10.57 -14.80 -1.99
C ALA A 219 11.60 -15.89 -1.61
N LYS A 220 12.83 -15.79 -2.14
CA LYS A 220 13.89 -16.77 -1.91
C LYS A 220 14.44 -16.79 -0.47
N PHE A 221 14.35 -15.67 0.23
CA PHE A 221 14.79 -15.54 1.63
C PHE A 221 13.71 -16.04 2.61
N PHE A 222 12.45 -16.01 2.17
CA PHE A 222 11.29 -16.30 3.00
C PHE A 222 10.97 -17.81 3.09
N GLY A 223 11.17 -18.58 2.00
CA GLY A 223 10.96 -20.03 2.00
C GLY A 223 9.57 -20.46 2.50
N ASN A 224 9.53 -21.43 3.43
CA ASN A 224 8.30 -21.94 4.06
C ASN A 224 7.85 -21.16 5.30
N LYS A 225 8.51 -20.05 5.63
CA LYS A 225 8.17 -19.24 6.81
C LYS A 225 6.81 -18.55 6.60
N THR A 226 6.20 -18.13 7.69
CA THR A 226 4.95 -17.34 7.65
C THR A 226 5.14 -16.05 8.43
N LYS A 227 4.24 -15.09 8.19
CA LYS A 227 4.16 -13.83 8.94
C LYS A 227 3.02 -13.90 9.96
N ASP A 228 2.56 -15.11 10.30
CA ASP A 228 1.35 -15.35 11.09
C ASP A 228 1.49 -14.92 12.56
N THR A 229 2.73 -14.67 13.02
CA THR A 229 3.00 -14.24 14.40
C THR A 229 2.81 -12.73 14.61
N TYR A 230 2.64 -11.95 13.54
CA TYR A 230 2.44 -10.48 13.61
C TYR A 230 1.43 -9.94 12.58
N GLN A 231 1.32 -10.53 11.39
CA GLN A 231 0.24 -10.18 10.47
C GLN A 231 -1.07 -10.85 10.85
N MET A 232 -2.17 -10.11 10.72
CA MET A 232 -3.47 -10.55 11.21
C MET A 232 -3.97 -11.84 10.55
N SER A 233 -4.70 -12.66 11.30
CA SER A 233 -5.37 -13.84 10.76
C SER A 233 -6.48 -13.43 9.78
N PRO A 234 -6.55 -13.99 8.55
CA PRO A 234 -7.63 -13.73 7.59
C PRO A 234 -9.04 -14.00 8.12
N SER A 235 -9.17 -14.81 9.17
CA SER A 235 -10.45 -15.15 9.81
C SER A 235 -10.99 -14.04 10.72
N ASN A 236 -10.18 -13.03 11.04
CA ASN A 236 -10.49 -12.06 12.08
C ASN A 236 -10.98 -10.74 11.50
N LYS A 237 -12.22 -10.38 11.83
CA LYS A 237 -12.83 -9.09 11.48
C LYS A 237 -12.73 -8.05 12.59
N LEU A 238 -13.09 -8.43 13.82
CA LEU A 238 -13.20 -7.48 14.94
C LEU A 238 -11.84 -7.01 15.44
N GLU A 239 -10.82 -7.87 15.36
CA GLU A 239 -9.43 -7.53 15.67
C GLU A 239 -8.93 -6.32 14.86
N ALA A 240 -9.35 -6.17 13.60
CA ALA A 240 -8.94 -5.04 12.76
C ALA A 240 -9.40 -3.70 13.32
N LEU A 241 -10.52 -3.67 14.06
CA LEU A 241 -10.99 -2.46 14.71
C LEU A 241 -10.15 -2.13 15.95
N HIS A 242 -9.59 -3.14 16.63
CA HIS A 242 -8.67 -2.91 17.74
C HIS A 242 -7.33 -2.36 17.24
N GLU A 243 -6.77 -2.97 16.20
CA GLU A 243 -5.54 -2.50 15.52
C GLU A 243 -5.66 -1.05 15.07
N VAL A 244 -6.72 -0.73 14.30
CA VAL A 244 -6.95 0.63 13.83
C VAL A 244 -7.16 1.61 14.99
N ALA A 245 -7.89 1.21 16.04
CA ALA A 245 -8.09 2.08 17.19
C ALA A 245 -6.77 2.37 17.93
N MET A 246 -5.89 1.38 18.05
CA MET A 246 -4.56 1.57 18.65
C MET A 246 -3.73 2.56 17.83
N ASP A 247 -3.60 2.33 16.52
CA ASP A 247 -2.81 3.19 15.64
C ASP A 247 -3.30 4.65 15.60
N ILE A 248 -4.63 4.86 15.62
CA ILE A 248 -5.21 6.20 15.73
C ILE A 248 -4.80 6.87 17.04
N ASN A 249 -4.89 6.16 18.16
CA ASN A 249 -4.51 6.70 19.47
C ASN A 249 -2.99 6.96 19.56
N GLU A 250 -2.20 6.22 18.79
CA GLU A 250 -0.74 6.36 18.72
C GLU A 250 -0.28 7.47 17.77
N GLY A 251 -1.19 8.05 16.97
CA GLY A 251 -0.92 9.22 16.14
C GLY A 251 -0.76 8.94 14.64
N ALA A 252 -1.38 7.87 14.12
CA ALA A 252 -1.53 7.69 12.68
C ALA A 252 -2.50 8.73 12.09
N ASP A 253 -2.09 9.36 10.99
CA ASP A 253 -2.91 10.34 10.26
C ASP A 253 -3.88 9.65 9.29
N ILE A 254 -3.44 8.52 8.73
CA ILE A 254 -4.17 7.71 7.76
C ILE A 254 -3.99 6.24 8.16
N VAL A 255 -5.04 5.44 8.04
CA VAL A 255 -4.98 3.99 8.27
C VAL A 255 -5.30 3.23 7.00
N MET A 256 -4.71 2.04 6.83
CA MET A 256 -4.86 1.22 5.64
C MET A 256 -5.27 -0.21 5.98
N VAL A 257 -6.15 -0.76 5.13
CA VAL A 257 -6.44 -2.20 5.07
C VAL A 257 -5.65 -2.84 3.93
N LYS A 258 -4.99 -3.96 4.21
CA LYS A 258 -4.22 -4.74 3.23
C LYS A 258 -4.39 -6.25 3.48
N PRO A 259 -4.74 -7.07 2.48
CA PRO A 259 -5.12 -6.76 1.09
C PRO A 259 -6.42 -5.98 0.92
N GLY A 260 -6.79 -5.72 -0.33
CA GLY A 260 -7.96 -4.91 -0.68
C GLY A 260 -9.21 -5.75 -0.88
N MET A 261 -9.42 -6.25 -2.09
CA MET A 261 -10.70 -6.82 -2.55
C MET A 261 -11.23 -7.95 -1.65
N PRO A 262 -10.39 -8.85 -1.11
CA PRO A 262 -10.85 -9.89 -0.20
C PRO A 262 -11.29 -9.37 1.18
N TYR A 263 -11.05 -8.08 1.49
CA TYR A 263 -11.27 -7.46 2.80
C TYR A 263 -12.09 -6.17 2.72
N LEU A 264 -12.95 -6.03 1.69
CA LEU A 264 -13.84 -4.87 1.54
C LEU A 264 -14.80 -4.68 2.73
N ASP A 265 -15.17 -5.76 3.41
CA ASP A 265 -15.99 -5.69 4.62
C ASP A 265 -15.22 -5.07 5.80
N ILE A 266 -13.89 -5.23 5.84
CA ILE A 266 -13.01 -4.58 6.81
C ILE A 266 -12.88 -3.09 6.49
N VAL A 267 -12.65 -2.73 5.22
CA VAL A 267 -12.62 -1.31 4.78
C VAL A 267 -13.91 -0.58 5.19
N SER A 268 -15.06 -1.19 4.93
CA SER A 268 -16.36 -0.65 5.34
C SER A 268 -16.51 -0.52 6.85
N SER A 269 -16.10 -1.55 7.60
CA SER A 269 -16.19 -1.51 9.07
C SER A 269 -15.28 -0.44 9.68
N VAL A 270 -14.06 -0.27 9.15
CA VAL A 270 -13.10 0.76 9.56
C VAL A 270 -13.64 2.15 9.26
N LYS A 271 -14.09 2.40 8.01
CA LYS A 271 -14.60 3.71 7.61
C LYS A 271 -15.84 4.11 8.42
N GLU A 272 -16.79 3.19 8.62
CA GLU A 272 -18.02 3.47 9.37
C GLU A 272 -17.76 3.76 10.85
N THR A 273 -16.81 3.04 11.44
CA THR A 273 -16.48 3.14 12.87
C THR A 273 -15.70 4.41 13.18
N PHE A 274 -14.60 4.65 12.47
CA PHE A 274 -13.62 5.68 12.85
C PHE A 274 -13.78 6.98 12.07
N LYS A 275 -14.31 6.93 10.84
CA LYS A 275 -14.55 8.12 9.99
C LYS A 275 -13.30 8.98 9.77
N ILE A 276 -12.12 8.36 9.76
CA ILE A 276 -10.84 8.98 9.45
C ILE A 276 -10.41 8.66 8.00
N PRO A 277 -9.37 9.31 7.45
CA PRO A 277 -8.77 8.89 6.19
C PRO A 277 -8.43 7.39 6.20
N THR A 278 -9.00 6.64 5.26
CA THR A 278 -8.91 5.18 5.17
C THR A 278 -8.44 4.80 3.78
N PHE A 279 -7.23 4.26 3.68
CA PHE A 279 -6.67 3.77 2.43
C PHE A 279 -6.86 2.27 2.31
N VAL A 280 -6.69 1.76 1.10
CA VAL A 280 -6.69 0.31 0.82
C VAL A 280 -5.64 -0.03 -0.22
N TYR A 281 -5.02 -1.20 -0.11
CA TYR A 281 -4.06 -1.69 -1.09
C TYR A 281 -4.68 -2.81 -1.93
N GLN A 282 -4.94 -2.56 -3.21
CA GLN A 282 -5.18 -3.62 -4.20
C GLN A 282 -3.85 -4.31 -4.51
N VAL A 283 -3.57 -5.41 -3.81
CA VAL A 283 -2.22 -5.98 -3.78
C VAL A 283 -1.86 -6.71 -5.06
N SER A 284 -0.59 -7.09 -5.15
CA SER A 284 0.01 -7.68 -6.34
C SER A 284 -0.74 -8.92 -6.84
N GLY A 285 -1.19 -9.81 -5.94
CA GLY A 285 -1.96 -10.99 -6.31
C GLY A 285 -3.35 -10.68 -6.85
N GLU A 286 -3.99 -9.61 -6.36
CA GLU A 286 -5.27 -9.14 -6.91
C GLU A 286 -5.06 -8.62 -8.34
N TYR A 287 -4.03 -7.79 -8.54
CA TYR A 287 -3.63 -7.28 -9.85
C TYR A 287 -3.34 -8.42 -10.83
N SER A 288 -2.45 -9.35 -10.46
CA SER A 288 -2.06 -10.46 -11.32
C SER A 288 -3.21 -11.42 -11.63
N MET A 289 -4.11 -11.63 -10.67
CA MET A 289 -5.34 -12.42 -10.87
C MET A 289 -6.23 -11.78 -11.94
N LEU A 290 -6.46 -10.47 -11.88
CA LEU A 290 -7.27 -9.75 -12.86
C LEU A 290 -6.57 -9.70 -14.23
N LYS A 291 -5.31 -9.28 -14.30
CA LYS A 291 -4.53 -9.24 -15.54
C LYS A 291 -4.43 -10.61 -16.21
N GLY A 292 -4.24 -11.68 -15.43
CA GLY A 292 -4.21 -13.05 -15.95
C GLY A 292 -5.55 -13.49 -16.55
N ALA A 293 -6.67 -13.19 -15.88
CA ALA A 293 -8.01 -13.49 -16.40
C ALA A 293 -8.34 -12.68 -17.66
N ILE A 294 -7.91 -11.42 -17.73
CA ILE A 294 -8.04 -10.56 -18.92
C ILE A 294 -7.21 -11.12 -20.08
N ALA A 295 -5.94 -11.46 -19.85
CA ALA A 295 -5.06 -12.03 -20.88
C ALA A 295 -5.59 -13.34 -21.46
N ASN A 296 -6.31 -14.14 -20.66
CA ASN A 296 -6.97 -15.37 -21.10
C ASN A 296 -8.34 -15.14 -21.77
N GLY A 297 -8.81 -13.89 -21.86
CA GLY A 297 -10.11 -13.54 -22.43
C GLY A 297 -11.31 -13.96 -21.57
N TRP A 298 -11.12 -14.24 -20.27
CA TRP A 298 -12.20 -14.64 -19.36
C TRP A 298 -12.97 -13.44 -18.83
N LEU A 299 -12.30 -12.30 -18.73
CA LEU A 299 -12.84 -11.01 -18.27
C LEU A 299 -12.42 -9.92 -19.25
N SER A 300 -13.22 -8.86 -19.35
CA SER A 300 -12.85 -7.63 -20.06
C SER A 300 -12.04 -6.70 -19.15
N GLU A 301 -11.32 -5.75 -19.73
CA GLU A 301 -10.51 -4.75 -19.00
C GLU A 301 -11.34 -3.92 -18.00
N ASP A 302 -12.63 -3.72 -18.27
CA ASP A 302 -13.59 -3.05 -17.38
C ASP A 302 -13.59 -3.58 -15.93
N VAL A 303 -13.20 -4.85 -15.71
CA VAL A 303 -13.16 -5.45 -14.36
C VAL A 303 -12.18 -4.72 -13.43
N ILE A 304 -11.12 -4.12 -13.96
CA ILE A 304 -10.17 -3.35 -13.17
C ILE A 304 -10.89 -2.12 -12.60
N LYS A 305 -11.59 -1.35 -13.44
CA LYS A 305 -12.38 -0.19 -13.00
C LYS A 305 -13.49 -0.58 -12.02
N GLU A 306 -14.19 -1.70 -12.26
CA GLU A 306 -15.21 -2.22 -11.34
C GLU A 306 -14.62 -2.60 -9.97
N SER A 307 -13.42 -3.17 -9.94
CA SER A 307 -12.72 -3.48 -8.69
C SER A 307 -12.39 -2.21 -7.89
N LEU A 308 -11.95 -1.14 -8.57
CA LEU A 308 -11.62 0.13 -7.94
C LEU A 308 -12.86 0.85 -7.40
N ILE A 309 -13.96 0.83 -8.15
CA ILE A 309 -15.26 1.35 -7.67
C ILE A 309 -15.71 0.59 -6.41
N SER A 310 -15.41 -0.71 -6.28
CA SER A 310 -15.75 -1.48 -5.10
C SER A 310 -15.01 -1.01 -3.84
N PHE A 311 -13.76 -0.55 -3.96
CA PHE A 311 -13.04 0.11 -2.85
C PHE A 311 -13.68 1.42 -2.44
N LYS A 312 -14.01 2.29 -3.40
CA LYS A 312 -14.70 3.56 -3.12
C LYS A 312 -16.06 3.33 -2.45
N ARG A 313 -16.82 2.36 -2.95
CA ARG A 313 -18.11 1.96 -2.36
C ARG A 313 -17.97 1.41 -0.94
N ALA A 314 -16.89 0.69 -0.65
CA ALA A 314 -16.58 0.23 0.70
C ALA A 314 -16.10 1.36 1.62
N GLY A 315 -15.77 2.53 1.08
CA GLY A 315 -15.40 3.72 1.85
C GLY A 315 -13.91 4.04 1.83
N ALA A 316 -13.09 3.46 0.97
CA ALA A 316 -11.70 3.89 0.85
C ALA A 316 -11.60 5.31 0.25
N ASP A 317 -10.74 6.17 0.81
CA ASP A 317 -10.45 7.50 0.27
C ASP A 317 -9.43 7.41 -0.87
N CYS A 318 -8.33 6.67 -0.68
CA CYS A 318 -7.35 6.40 -1.73
C CYS A 318 -7.02 4.91 -1.83
N ILE A 319 -6.55 4.51 -3.00
CA ILE A 319 -6.28 3.12 -3.38
C ILE A 319 -4.86 3.02 -3.90
N LEU A 320 -4.03 2.22 -3.23
CA LEU A 320 -2.75 1.79 -3.79
C LEU A 320 -3.05 0.67 -4.78
N THR A 321 -2.78 0.90 -6.06
CA THR A 321 -3.05 -0.07 -7.13
C THR A 321 -2.00 0.01 -8.22
N TYR A 322 -1.54 -1.16 -8.68
CA TYR A 322 -0.62 -1.26 -9.81
C TYR A 322 -1.27 -0.87 -11.15
N SER A 323 -2.62 -0.78 -11.19
CA SER A 323 -3.37 -0.30 -12.35
C SER A 323 -3.61 1.21 -12.34
N ALA A 324 -3.01 1.97 -11.42
CA ALA A 324 -3.29 3.41 -11.27
C ALA A 324 -3.00 4.18 -12.57
N TYR A 325 -1.81 4.02 -13.17
CA TYR A 325 -1.45 4.66 -14.44
C TYR A 325 -2.37 4.25 -15.59
N GLU A 326 -2.71 2.95 -15.69
CA GLU A 326 -3.61 2.45 -16.72
C GLU A 326 -4.99 3.10 -16.65
N ILE A 327 -5.57 3.11 -15.45
CA ILE A 327 -6.91 3.65 -15.21
C ILE A 327 -6.94 5.17 -15.34
N ALA A 328 -5.90 5.87 -14.89
CA ALA A 328 -5.84 7.33 -14.97
C ALA A 328 -5.90 7.85 -16.42
N LYS A 329 -5.37 7.11 -17.41
CA LYS A 329 -5.49 7.48 -18.83
C LYS A 329 -6.93 7.49 -19.35
N ASP A 330 -7.82 6.74 -18.69
CA ASP A 330 -9.21 6.54 -19.10
C ASP A 330 -10.22 7.32 -18.24
N LEU A 331 -9.74 8.23 -17.36
CA LEU A 331 -10.57 9.03 -16.45
C LEU A 331 -10.78 10.47 -16.89
#